data_AF-A0A080YTU8-F1
#
_entry.id   AF-A0A080YTU8-F1
#
_cell.length_a   1.000
_cell.length_b   1.000
_cell.length_c   1.000
_cell.angle_alpha   90.00
_cell.angle_beta   90.00
_cell.angle_gamma   90.00
#
_symmetry.space_group_name_H-M   'P 1'
#
loop_
_entity.id
_entity.type
_entity.pdbx_description
1 polymer ?
#
loop_
_entity_poly.entity_id
_entity_poly.type
_entity_poly.pdbx_seq_one_letter_code
_entity_poly.pdbx_strand_id
1 'polypeptide(L)'
;MPRSLLNCSYLQVLDIGNNQIVDTFPSWLSRLSNLRVLVLRSNQFYGPLTYPLRDSKFGGYFSKLQIIDIASNKFSGKLDPQWFESLTYMIAKSNDTGYILCHPLTYSISYYQDTVAIAYKGQYVTFGKILSGLTAIDLSNNALDGDIPESVGRLVSLHILNMSHNTLNGRIPSQIGEMRELESLDLSWNELSGEIPEELTDLSFLGTLNLCGNKLDGRIPQSHQFATFENTSYEGNAGLCGPPLSKPCGNLSNPNEAQVNKSKDHVDVILFLFVGVGFGVGFTAGILLKWCKIGKWFRIV
;
A
#
# COMPACT_ATOMS: atom_id res chain seq x y z
N MET A 1 11.97 19.59 16.34
CA MET A 1 12.02 18.39 17.21
C MET A 1 13.31 18.34 18.03
N PRO A 2 13.27 17.81 19.27
CA PRO A 2 14.45 17.79 20.14
C PRO A 2 15.44 16.70 19.72
N ARG A 3 16.70 17.09 19.49
CA ARG A 3 17.80 16.17 19.12
C ARG A 3 18.17 15.18 20.22
N SER A 4 17.72 15.41 21.46
CA SER A 4 17.91 14.50 22.59
C SER A 4 17.25 13.13 22.38
N LEU A 5 16.30 13.00 21.44
CA LEU A 5 15.74 11.71 21.03
C LEU A 5 16.80 10.72 20.52
N LEU A 6 17.96 11.20 20.07
CA LEU A 6 19.09 10.34 19.72
C LEU A 6 19.64 9.53 20.91
N ASN A 7 19.35 9.95 22.14
CA ASN A 7 19.75 9.20 23.34
C ASN A 7 18.80 8.02 23.63
N CYS A 8 17.65 7.95 22.95
CA CYS A 8 16.68 6.86 23.09
C CYS A 8 17.08 5.66 22.21
N SER A 9 18.17 4.97 22.55
CA SER A 9 18.74 3.87 21.75
C SER A 9 17.80 2.66 21.55
N TYR A 10 16.80 2.51 22.40
CA TYR A 10 15.77 1.45 22.33
C TYR A 10 14.46 1.92 21.68
N LEU A 11 14.37 3.15 21.19
CA LEU A 11 13.15 3.68 20.58
C LEU A 11 12.78 2.87 19.34
N GLN A 12 11.59 2.25 19.35
CA GLN A 12 11.07 1.47 18.22
C GLN A 12 9.93 2.17 17.50
N VAL A 13 9.13 2.94 18.23
CA VAL A 13 7.97 3.66 17.70
C VAL A 13 8.13 5.13 18.08
N LEU A 14 8.08 6.01 17.09
CA LEU A 14 7.94 7.44 17.28
C LEU A 14 6.67 7.89 16.57
N ASP A 15 5.63 8.16 17.34
CA ASP A 15 4.39 8.77 16.85
C ASP A 15 4.24 10.16 17.45
N ILE A 16 4.31 11.16 16.57
CA ILE A 16 4.04 12.57 16.88
C ILE A 16 3.05 13.15 15.87
N GLY A 17 2.20 12.29 15.29
CA GLY A 17 1.19 12.70 14.34
C GLY A 17 0.14 13.63 14.97
N ASN A 18 -0.60 14.35 14.13
CA ASN A 18 -1.72 15.22 14.53
C ASN A 18 -1.30 16.31 15.52
N ASN A 19 -0.23 17.03 15.19
CA ASN A 19 0.32 18.12 15.99
C ASN A 19 0.52 19.39 15.12
N GLN A 20 1.12 20.43 15.68
CA GLN A 20 1.44 21.68 14.97
C GLN A 20 2.96 21.85 14.77
N ILE A 21 3.71 20.75 14.67
CA ILE A 21 5.17 20.80 14.61
C ILE A 21 5.60 21.40 13.28
N VAL A 22 6.41 22.46 13.35
CA VAL A 22 7.05 23.11 12.20
C VAL A 22 8.53 22.74 12.23
N ASP A 23 8.98 21.93 11.28
CA ASP A 23 10.39 21.53 11.15
C ASP A 23 10.65 20.95 9.74
N THR A 24 11.90 20.65 9.43
CA THR A 24 12.27 19.86 8.23
C THR A 24 12.19 18.36 8.51
N PHE A 25 12.30 17.53 7.45
CA PHE A 25 12.36 16.07 7.63
C PHE A 25 13.52 15.71 8.59
N PRO A 26 13.24 15.00 9.70
CA PRO A 26 14.21 14.70 10.74
C PRO A 26 15.17 13.58 10.33
N SER A 27 15.97 13.80 9.30
CA SER A 27 16.88 12.81 8.73
C SER A 27 17.88 12.25 9.75
N TRP A 28 18.17 12.98 10.83
CA TRP A 28 18.98 12.51 11.95
C TRP A 28 18.36 11.34 12.74
N LEU A 29 17.04 11.12 12.68
CA LEU A 29 16.38 9.94 13.28
C LEU A 29 16.88 8.63 12.67
N SER A 30 17.47 8.69 11.48
CA SER A 30 18.09 7.53 10.81
C SER A 30 19.17 6.83 11.63
N ARG A 31 19.74 7.52 12.64
CA ARG A 31 20.73 6.97 13.58
C ARG A 31 20.12 6.06 14.64
N LEU A 32 18.80 6.06 14.80
CA LEU A 32 18.09 5.18 15.72
C LEU A 32 17.91 3.80 15.06
N SER A 33 18.89 2.92 15.24
CA SER A 33 18.94 1.59 14.60
C SER A 33 17.82 0.63 15.01
N ASN A 34 17.05 0.97 16.05
CA ASN A 34 15.88 0.19 16.48
C ASN A 34 14.54 0.82 16.06
N LEU A 35 14.55 2.01 15.46
CA LEU A 35 13.33 2.68 15.01
C LEU A 35 12.70 1.86 13.88
N ARG A 36 11.46 1.44 14.11
CA ARG A 36 10.65 0.62 13.21
C ARG A 36 9.47 1.41 12.67
N VAL A 37 8.88 2.26 13.49
CA VAL A 37 7.69 3.05 13.12
C VAL A 37 7.95 4.53 13.33
N LEU A 38 7.69 5.30 12.28
CA LEU A 38 7.81 6.75 12.27
C LEU A 38 6.50 7.36 11.76
N VAL A 39 5.76 8.03 12.65
CA VAL A 39 4.53 8.75 12.31
C VAL A 39 4.73 10.24 12.58
N LEU A 40 4.77 11.02 11.51
CA LEU A 40 4.87 12.48 11.45
C LEU A 40 3.61 13.14 10.88
N ARG A 41 2.57 12.34 10.60
CA ARG A 41 1.33 12.74 9.92
C ARG A 41 0.70 14.02 10.47
N SER A 42 0.01 14.80 9.64
CA SER A 42 -0.82 15.94 10.09
C SER A 42 -0.03 16.92 10.96
N ASN A 43 1.02 17.49 10.40
CA ASN A 43 1.89 18.48 11.03
C ASN A 43 2.19 19.60 10.01
N GLN A 44 3.23 20.40 10.25
CA GLN A 44 3.70 21.44 9.35
C GLN A 44 5.15 21.18 8.91
N PHE A 45 5.56 19.92 8.79
CA PHE A 45 6.90 19.60 8.30
C PHE A 45 7.05 20.03 6.84
N TYR A 46 8.22 20.55 6.46
CA TYR A 46 8.43 21.15 5.14
C TYR A 46 9.81 20.84 4.53
N GLY A 47 9.95 21.19 3.25
CA GLY A 47 11.18 20.97 2.49
C GLY A 47 11.30 19.53 1.96
N PRO A 48 12.44 19.18 1.35
CA PRO A 48 12.64 17.87 0.75
C PRO A 48 12.80 16.76 1.79
N LEU A 49 12.45 15.55 1.37
CA LEU A 49 12.83 14.32 2.07
C LEU A 49 14.34 14.14 1.93
N THR A 50 15.09 14.76 2.83
CA THR A 50 16.55 14.72 2.78
C THR A 50 17.09 13.39 3.28
N TYR A 51 18.04 12.85 2.52
CA TYR A 51 18.89 11.76 2.96
C TYR A 51 20.20 12.33 3.55
N PRO A 52 20.67 11.86 4.72
CA PRO A 52 21.97 12.29 5.24
C PRO A 52 23.09 11.87 4.28
N LEU A 53 23.96 12.81 3.90
CA LEU A 53 25.16 12.50 3.10
C LEU A 53 25.95 11.37 3.76
N ARG A 54 26.30 10.37 2.93
CA ARG A 54 26.95 9.10 3.28
C ARG A 54 28.16 9.32 4.20
N ASP A 55 27.99 9.12 5.51
CA ASP A 55 29.13 8.94 6.41
C ASP A 55 29.47 7.45 6.40
N SER A 56 30.62 7.10 5.83
CA SER A 56 31.10 5.71 5.69
C SER A 56 31.26 4.97 7.02
N LYS A 57 31.10 5.66 8.15
CA LYS A 57 31.16 5.11 9.51
C LYS A 57 29.83 4.58 10.05
N PHE A 58 28.69 4.90 9.45
CA PHE A 58 27.38 4.46 9.96
C PHE A 58 26.75 3.39 9.07
N GLY A 59 26.52 2.20 9.64
CA GLY A 59 25.79 1.12 9.00
C GLY A 59 24.32 1.52 8.79
N GLY A 60 23.88 1.59 7.53
CA GLY A 60 22.49 1.66 7.08
C GLY A 60 21.55 2.63 7.83
N TYR A 61 21.29 3.78 7.23
CA TYR A 61 20.26 4.71 7.69
C TYR A 61 18.87 4.08 7.60
N PHE A 62 18.05 4.19 8.65
CA PHE A 62 16.68 3.65 8.68
C PHE A 62 16.55 2.14 8.40
N SER A 63 17.59 1.37 8.70
CA SER A 63 17.69 -0.05 8.31
C SER A 63 16.60 -0.98 8.87
N LYS A 64 15.86 -0.56 9.90
CA LYS A 64 14.73 -1.31 10.49
C LYS A 64 13.36 -0.64 10.30
N LEU A 65 13.27 0.51 9.60
CA LEU A 65 11.97 1.14 9.38
C LEU A 65 11.08 0.23 8.55
N GLN A 66 9.86 0.06 9.06
CA GLN A 66 8.79 -0.74 8.44
C GLN A 66 7.55 0.11 8.16
N ILE A 67 7.26 1.12 8.98
CA ILE A 67 6.09 1.97 8.81
C ILE A 67 6.57 3.41 8.83
N ILE A 68 6.28 4.11 7.73
CA ILE A 68 6.60 5.51 7.53
C ILE A 68 5.31 6.21 7.16
N ASP A 69 4.82 7.05 8.05
CA ASP A 69 3.63 7.86 7.81
C ASP A 69 3.99 9.33 8.00
N ILE A 70 4.17 10.03 6.90
CA ILE A 70 4.52 11.46 6.90
C ILE A 70 3.47 12.30 6.17
N ALA A 71 2.30 11.73 5.97
CA ALA A 71 1.23 12.33 5.19
C ALA A 71 0.70 13.64 5.79
N SER A 72 -0.01 14.44 4.99
CA SER A 72 -0.66 15.68 5.45
C SER A 72 0.34 16.64 6.11
N ASN A 73 1.38 16.98 5.36
CA ASN A 73 2.43 17.93 5.73
C ASN A 73 2.66 18.92 4.59
N LYS A 74 3.79 19.64 4.61
CA LYS A 74 4.22 20.58 3.56
C LYS A 74 5.54 20.12 2.92
N PHE A 75 5.84 18.82 2.92
CA PHE A 75 7.04 18.29 2.27
C PHE A 75 6.99 18.59 0.76
N SER A 76 8.14 18.90 0.17
CA SER A 76 8.21 19.41 -1.20
C SER A 76 9.49 18.99 -1.90
N GLY A 77 9.48 18.99 -3.23
CA GLY A 77 10.64 18.63 -4.05
C GLY A 77 10.70 17.14 -4.37
N LYS A 78 11.77 16.77 -5.08
CA LYS A 78 11.90 15.45 -5.68
C LYS A 78 12.16 14.34 -4.68
N LEU A 79 11.60 13.18 -4.97
CA LEU A 79 11.90 11.93 -4.30
C LEU A 79 13.33 11.47 -4.67
N ASP A 80 14.22 11.42 -3.68
CA ASP A 80 15.59 10.93 -3.86
C ASP A 80 15.59 9.38 -3.96
N PRO A 81 16.08 8.78 -5.06
CA PRO A 81 16.18 7.33 -5.18
C PRO A 81 16.94 6.67 -4.03
N GLN A 82 17.99 7.31 -3.50
CA GLN A 82 18.80 6.77 -2.41
C GLN A 82 18.02 6.62 -1.10
N TRP A 83 16.96 7.42 -0.92
CA TRP A 83 16.11 7.31 0.26
C TRP A 83 15.43 5.94 0.31
N PHE A 84 14.88 5.46 -0.81
CA PHE A 84 14.26 4.14 -0.90
C PHE A 84 15.30 3.01 -0.80
N GLU A 85 16.50 3.18 -1.36
CA GLU A 85 17.59 2.20 -1.24
C GLU A 85 18.05 2.01 0.21
N SER A 86 17.81 2.98 1.09
CA SER A 86 18.17 2.89 2.51
C SER A 86 17.19 2.05 3.35
N LEU A 87 15.98 1.79 2.85
CA LEU A 87 14.92 1.07 3.57
C LEU A 87 15.13 -0.45 3.51
N THR A 88 16.28 -0.91 4.02
CA THR A 88 16.73 -2.30 3.89
C THR A 88 15.75 -3.33 4.41
N TYR A 89 14.97 -3.00 5.45
CA TYR A 89 13.93 -3.88 6.00
C TYR A 89 12.80 -4.15 5.01
N MET A 90 12.49 -3.18 4.14
CA MET A 90 11.46 -3.31 3.11
C MET A 90 12.02 -3.93 1.81
N ILE A 91 13.34 -3.90 1.62
CA ILE A 91 14.04 -4.52 0.49
C ILE A 91 14.21 -6.02 0.68
N ALA A 92 14.54 -6.49 1.89
CA ALA A 92 14.74 -7.90 2.17
C ALA A 92 13.47 -8.53 2.76
N LYS A 93 13.09 -9.73 2.32
CA LYS A 93 12.08 -10.56 3.01
C LYS A 93 12.62 -10.94 4.39
N SER A 94 12.31 -10.11 5.37
CA SER A 94 12.73 -10.33 6.75
C SER A 94 11.97 -11.51 7.35
N ASN A 95 12.69 -12.55 7.79
CA ASN A 95 12.15 -13.65 8.59
C ASN A 95 11.84 -13.25 10.05
N ASP A 96 11.81 -11.94 10.36
CA ASP A 96 11.53 -11.43 11.71
C ASP A 96 10.04 -11.66 12.06
N THR A 97 9.77 -12.86 12.56
CA THR A 97 8.46 -13.30 13.09
C THR A 97 8.16 -12.71 14.48
N GLY A 98 9.04 -11.85 15.01
CA GLY A 98 8.96 -11.33 16.37
C GLY A 98 8.02 -10.14 16.48
N TYR A 99 6.98 -10.24 17.31
CA TYR A 99 6.09 -9.10 17.62
C TYR A 99 6.90 -7.90 18.10
N ILE A 100 6.71 -6.74 17.47
CA ILE A 100 7.47 -5.52 17.77
C ILE A 100 7.17 -4.97 19.16
N LEU A 101 6.06 -5.41 19.76
CA LEU A 101 5.59 -5.04 21.08
C LEU A 101 5.22 -6.29 21.91
N CYS A 102 6.13 -7.25 22.05
CA CYS A 102 6.03 -8.27 23.10
C CYS A 102 7.34 -8.31 23.88
N HIS A 103 7.41 -7.56 24.98
CA HIS A 103 8.42 -7.84 26.01
C HIS A 103 7.96 -9.05 26.82
N PRO A 104 8.74 -10.16 26.86
CA PRO A 104 8.47 -11.23 27.78
C PRO A 104 9.12 -10.87 29.11
N LEU A 105 8.35 -10.35 30.07
CA LEU A 105 8.76 -10.39 31.46
C LEU A 105 7.61 -10.90 32.31
N THR A 106 7.94 -11.98 33.03
CA THR A 106 7.23 -12.57 34.15
C THR A 106 6.56 -11.53 35.04
N TYR A 107 5.34 -11.86 35.48
CA TYR A 107 4.48 -11.11 36.42
C TYR A 107 3.67 -9.93 35.84
N SER A 108 2.37 -10.21 35.71
CA SER A 108 1.20 -9.32 35.78
C SER A 108 1.47 -7.81 35.86
N ILE A 109 1.02 -7.04 34.84
CA ILE A 109 0.20 -5.81 34.87
C ILE A 109 0.30 -5.12 33.48
N SER A 110 -0.87 -4.81 32.90
CA SER A 110 -1.15 -3.85 31.79
C SER A 110 -0.14 -3.73 30.63
N TYR A 111 -0.51 -4.26 29.47
CA TYR A 111 0.23 -4.04 28.22
C TYR A 111 0.27 -2.54 27.85
N TYR A 112 1.44 -2.00 27.54
CA TYR A 112 1.52 -0.82 26.67
C TYR A 112 0.96 -1.24 25.31
N GLN A 113 -0.33 -0.96 25.09
CA GLN A 113 -0.95 -1.06 23.77
C GLN A 113 -0.57 0.21 23.02
N ASP A 114 0.65 0.29 22.51
CA ASP A 114 1.00 1.34 21.57
C ASP A 114 0.21 1.08 20.29
N THR A 115 -0.87 1.83 20.14
CA THR A 115 -1.70 1.79 18.95
C THR A 115 -1.10 2.71 17.90
N VAL A 116 -0.92 2.23 16.68
CA VAL A 116 -0.53 3.08 15.56
C VAL A 116 -1.68 3.16 14.57
N ALA A 117 -2.13 4.38 14.27
CA ALA A 117 -3.13 4.62 13.25
C ALA A 117 -2.44 4.97 11.93
N ILE A 118 -2.68 4.18 10.88
CA ILE A 118 -2.21 4.47 9.52
C ILE A 118 -3.38 4.42 8.54
N ALA A 119 -3.22 5.06 7.38
CA ALA A 119 -4.09 4.82 6.25
C ALA A 119 -3.82 3.41 5.68
N TYR A 120 -4.83 2.55 5.69
CA TYR A 120 -4.81 1.18 5.21
C TYR A 120 -6.02 0.97 4.28
N LYS A 121 -5.79 0.68 3.00
CA LYS A 121 -6.86 0.43 2.01
C LYS A 121 -7.94 1.52 1.99
N GLY A 122 -7.52 2.79 2.04
CA GLY A 122 -8.43 3.95 2.06
C GLY A 122 -9.12 4.23 3.40
N GLN A 123 -8.80 3.51 4.48
CA GLN A 123 -9.36 3.71 5.81
C GLN A 123 -8.27 4.05 6.83
N TYR A 124 -8.58 4.89 7.82
CA TYR A 124 -7.71 5.10 8.99
C TYR A 124 -7.89 3.94 9.97
N VAL A 125 -6.91 3.03 10.02
CA VAL A 125 -6.96 1.82 10.85
C VAL A 125 -5.97 1.93 11.99
N THR A 126 -6.48 1.75 13.21
CA THR A 126 -5.69 1.70 14.44
C THR A 126 -5.25 0.26 14.71
N PHE A 127 -3.95 0.00 14.58
CA PHE A 127 -3.35 -1.30 14.90
C PHE A 127 -2.99 -1.37 16.38
N GLY A 128 -3.72 -2.17 17.16
CA GLY A 128 -3.39 -2.45 18.58
C GLY A 128 -2.24 -3.44 18.79
N LYS A 129 -1.77 -4.08 17.71
CA LYS A 129 -0.57 -4.91 17.68
C LYS A 129 0.02 -4.80 16.28
N ILE A 130 1.17 -4.15 16.16
CA ILE A 130 1.86 -4.04 14.88
C ILE A 130 2.40 -5.43 14.53
N LEU A 131 1.81 -6.05 13.50
CA LEU A 131 2.32 -7.29 12.95
C LEU A 131 3.71 -7.02 12.38
N SER A 132 4.67 -7.85 12.76
CA SER A 132 6.09 -7.73 12.43
C SER A 132 6.40 -7.72 10.93
N GLY A 133 5.44 -8.20 10.13
CA GLY A 133 5.54 -8.25 8.68
C GLY A 133 4.90 -7.06 7.96
N LEU A 134 4.08 -6.22 8.62
CA LEU A 134 3.41 -5.13 7.92
C LEU A 134 4.39 -4.00 7.64
N THR A 135 4.50 -3.65 6.37
CA THR A 135 5.34 -2.56 5.88
C THR A 135 4.50 -1.56 5.08
N ALA A 136 4.64 -0.28 5.41
CA ALA A 136 3.80 0.77 4.87
C ALA A 136 4.58 2.07 4.68
N ILE A 137 4.36 2.71 3.54
CA ILE A 137 4.83 4.06 3.26
C ILE A 137 3.61 4.91 2.87
N ASP A 138 3.38 5.97 3.63
CA ASP A 138 2.37 6.98 3.35
C ASP A 138 3.02 8.37 3.26
N LEU A 139 3.10 8.88 2.03
CA LEU A 139 3.62 10.20 1.67
C LEU A 139 2.49 11.15 1.23
N SER A 140 1.23 10.74 1.39
CA SER A 140 0.09 11.42 0.78
C SER A 140 -0.12 12.84 1.30
N ASN A 141 -0.80 13.67 0.51
CA ASN A 141 -1.22 15.02 0.91
C ASN A 141 -0.02 15.89 1.33
N ASN A 142 0.90 16.08 0.39
CA ASN A 142 2.09 16.91 0.49
C ASN A 142 2.26 17.70 -0.84
N ALA A 143 3.43 18.30 -1.07
CA ALA A 143 3.78 19.02 -2.29
C ALA A 143 5.01 18.40 -2.99
N LEU A 144 5.15 17.06 -2.92
CA LEU A 144 6.25 16.33 -3.56
C LEU A 144 6.12 16.42 -5.09
N ASP A 145 7.24 16.55 -5.79
CA ASP A 145 7.27 16.76 -7.25
C ASP A 145 8.26 15.83 -7.97
N GLY A 146 8.25 15.91 -9.31
CA GLY A 146 9.10 15.09 -10.17
C GLY A 146 8.60 13.65 -10.31
N ASP A 147 9.45 12.82 -10.90
CA ASP A 147 9.13 11.42 -11.20
C ASP A 147 9.13 10.55 -9.95
N ILE A 148 8.31 9.49 -9.95
CA ILE A 148 8.46 8.39 -9.00
C ILE A 148 9.74 7.63 -9.38
N PRO A 149 10.74 7.48 -8.50
CA PRO A 149 11.99 6.84 -8.87
C PRO A 149 11.85 5.31 -8.96
N GLU A 150 12.53 4.69 -9.91
CA GLU A 150 12.52 3.23 -10.12
C GLU A 150 12.95 2.44 -8.86
N SER A 151 13.76 3.05 -7.99
CA SER A 151 14.21 2.47 -6.73
C SER A 151 13.05 2.11 -5.78
N VAL A 152 11.86 2.68 -5.95
CA VAL A 152 10.64 2.27 -5.21
C VAL A 152 10.34 0.79 -5.44
N GLY A 153 10.56 0.28 -6.65
CA GLY A 153 10.33 -1.13 -7.00
C GLY A 153 11.19 -2.12 -6.21
N ARG A 154 12.30 -1.66 -5.63
CA ARG A 154 13.17 -2.51 -4.78
C ARG A 154 12.55 -2.86 -3.44
N LEU A 155 11.48 -2.18 -3.02
CA LEU A 155 10.80 -2.42 -1.76
C LEU A 155 9.86 -3.64 -1.86
N VAL A 156 10.42 -4.80 -2.22
CA VAL A 156 9.65 -6.01 -2.57
C VAL A 156 8.85 -6.60 -1.42
N SER A 157 9.12 -6.19 -0.18
CA SER A 157 8.36 -6.58 1.00
C SER A 157 7.33 -5.54 1.43
N LEU A 158 7.10 -4.47 0.65
CA LEU A 158 6.15 -3.40 0.97
C LEU A 158 4.70 -3.86 0.76
N HIS A 159 3.82 -3.64 1.74
CA HIS A 159 2.39 -3.98 1.63
C HIS A 159 1.52 -2.79 1.23
N ILE A 160 1.92 -1.57 1.61
CA ILE A 160 1.14 -0.35 1.37
C ILE A 160 2.04 0.74 0.83
N LEU A 161 1.64 1.30 -0.31
CA LEU A 161 2.22 2.50 -0.86
C LEU A 161 1.14 3.53 -1.15
N ASN A 162 1.20 4.66 -0.44
CA ASN A 162 0.34 5.80 -0.71
C ASN A 162 1.20 7.04 -1.00
N MET A 163 1.09 7.55 -2.23
CA MET A 163 1.72 8.80 -2.68
C MET A 163 0.68 9.79 -3.22
N SER A 164 -0.60 9.60 -2.91
CA SER A 164 -1.68 10.41 -3.46
C SER A 164 -1.66 11.86 -3.00
N HIS A 165 -2.37 12.74 -3.71
CA HIS A 165 -2.45 14.17 -3.38
C HIS A 165 -1.07 14.83 -3.25
N ASN A 166 -0.28 14.73 -4.31
CA ASN A 166 1.01 15.40 -4.47
C ASN A 166 1.05 16.06 -5.87
N THR A 167 2.23 16.50 -6.29
CA THR A 167 2.50 17.05 -7.64
C THR A 167 3.46 16.16 -8.42
N LEU A 168 3.47 14.85 -8.14
CA LEU A 168 4.32 13.88 -8.83
C LEU A 168 3.94 13.79 -10.30
N ASN A 169 4.92 13.68 -11.19
CA ASN A 169 4.73 13.67 -12.63
C ASN A 169 5.56 12.55 -13.28
N GLY A 170 5.73 12.61 -14.60
CA GLY A 170 6.41 11.54 -15.35
C GLY A 170 5.54 10.29 -15.47
N ARG A 171 6.18 9.13 -15.62
CA ARG A 171 5.51 7.83 -15.79
C ARG A 171 5.45 7.06 -14.48
N ILE A 172 4.50 6.14 -14.38
CA ILE A 172 4.53 5.10 -13.34
C ILE A 172 5.69 4.15 -13.68
N PRO A 173 6.67 3.92 -12.79
CA PRO A 173 7.76 2.98 -13.06
C PRO A 173 7.25 1.54 -13.13
N SER A 174 7.64 0.79 -14.16
CA SER A 174 7.27 -0.62 -14.29
C SER A 174 7.84 -1.50 -13.18
N GLN A 175 8.94 -1.06 -12.54
CA GLN A 175 9.56 -1.75 -11.41
C GLN A 175 8.62 -1.86 -10.19
N ILE A 176 7.55 -1.06 -10.10
CA ILE A 176 6.51 -1.27 -9.08
C ILE A 176 5.91 -2.68 -9.21
N GLY A 177 5.85 -3.27 -10.41
CA GLY A 177 5.41 -4.65 -10.62
C GLY A 177 6.26 -5.72 -9.92
N GLU A 178 7.48 -5.39 -9.48
CA GLU A 178 8.34 -6.30 -8.71
C GLU A 178 7.88 -6.45 -7.25
N MET A 179 7.05 -5.53 -6.75
CA MET A 179 6.62 -5.45 -5.34
C MET A 179 5.49 -6.42 -5.03
N ARG A 180 5.73 -7.73 -5.19
CA ARG A 180 4.66 -8.75 -5.18
C ARG A 180 3.84 -8.84 -3.89
N GLU A 181 4.36 -8.39 -2.74
CA GLU A 181 3.60 -8.36 -1.47
C GLU A 181 2.67 -7.13 -1.35
N LEU A 182 2.68 -6.23 -2.33
CA LEU A 182 1.90 -4.99 -2.29
C LEU A 182 0.40 -5.29 -2.32
N GLU A 183 -0.32 -4.84 -1.28
CA GLU A 183 -1.76 -5.01 -1.12
C GLU A 183 -2.55 -3.77 -1.50
N SER A 184 -1.95 -2.59 -1.38
CA SER A 184 -2.60 -1.30 -1.61
C SER A 184 -1.65 -0.32 -2.30
N LEU A 185 -2.07 0.19 -3.44
CA LEU A 185 -1.38 1.22 -4.20
C LEU A 185 -2.31 2.40 -4.46
N ASP A 186 -1.98 3.56 -3.91
CA ASP A 186 -2.68 4.82 -4.17
C ASP A 186 -1.71 5.87 -4.71
N LEU A 187 -1.89 6.21 -5.99
CA LEU A 187 -1.15 7.25 -6.71
C LEU A 187 -2.10 8.37 -7.20
N SER A 188 -3.34 8.39 -6.70
CA SER A 188 -4.37 9.32 -7.16
C SER A 188 -4.02 10.79 -6.89
N TRP A 189 -4.65 11.69 -7.64
CA TRP A 189 -4.48 13.14 -7.48
C TRP A 189 -3.01 13.58 -7.56
N ASN A 190 -2.39 13.25 -8.68
CA ASN A 190 -1.04 13.66 -9.06
C ASN A 190 -1.07 14.15 -10.53
N GLU A 191 0.10 14.34 -11.12
CA GLU A 191 0.28 14.71 -12.53
C GLU A 191 0.94 13.59 -13.35
N LEU A 192 0.80 12.33 -12.94
CA LEU A 192 1.38 11.17 -13.62
C LEU A 192 0.81 11.02 -15.03
N SER A 193 1.63 10.58 -15.97
CA SER A 193 1.36 10.59 -17.41
C SER A 193 1.90 9.33 -18.10
N GLY A 194 1.49 9.12 -19.35
CA GLY A 194 1.80 7.91 -20.10
C GLY A 194 0.91 6.73 -19.71
N GLU A 195 1.25 5.57 -20.26
CA GLU A 195 0.48 4.34 -20.06
C GLU A 195 0.66 3.77 -18.65
N ILE A 196 -0.35 3.04 -18.19
CA ILE A 196 -0.23 2.19 -17.00
C ILE A 196 0.64 0.98 -17.39
N PRO A 197 1.81 0.75 -16.77
CA PRO A 197 2.65 -0.38 -17.14
C PRO A 197 1.94 -1.73 -16.94
N GLU A 198 2.07 -2.62 -17.91
CA GLU A 198 1.48 -3.97 -17.85
C GLU A 198 2.07 -4.80 -16.68
N GLU A 199 3.29 -4.48 -16.24
CA GLU A 199 3.95 -5.11 -15.10
C GLU A 199 3.19 -4.93 -13.78
N LEU A 200 2.34 -3.89 -13.64
CA LEU A 200 1.50 -3.78 -12.44
C LEU A 200 0.47 -4.92 -12.32
N THR A 201 0.21 -5.65 -13.42
CA THR A 201 -0.66 -6.83 -13.38
C THR A 201 -0.01 -8.04 -12.69
N ASP A 202 1.32 -8.03 -12.49
CA ASP A 202 2.07 -9.06 -11.77
C ASP A 202 1.98 -8.94 -10.24
N LEU A 203 1.49 -7.80 -9.75
CA LEU A 203 1.19 -7.62 -8.33
C LEU A 203 0.04 -8.57 -7.98
N SER A 204 0.31 -9.70 -7.33
CA SER A 204 -0.69 -10.75 -7.09
C SER A 204 -1.50 -10.59 -5.80
N PHE A 205 -1.08 -9.69 -4.89
CA PHE A 205 -1.75 -9.43 -3.60
C PHE A 205 -2.48 -8.08 -3.55
N LEU A 206 -2.32 -7.25 -4.58
CA LEU A 206 -2.97 -5.95 -4.74
C LEU A 206 -4.50 -6.04 -4.70
N GLY A 207 -5.09 -5.72 -3.56
CA GLY A 207 -6.54 -5.66 -3.37
C GLY A 207 -7.12 -4.26 -3.52
N THR A 208 -6.28 -3.22 -3.55
CA THR A 208 -6.71 -1.83 -3.69
C THR A 208 -5.77 -1.07 -4.61
N LEU A 209 -6.35 -0.51 -5.67
CA LEU A 209 -5.66 0.36 -6.62
C LEU A 209 -6.44 1.66 -6.75
N ASN A 210 -5.75 2.79 -6.69
CA ASN A 210 -6.31 4.08 -7.04
C ASN A 210 -5.30 4.91 -7.85
N LEU A 211 -5.66 5.22 -9.10
CA LEU A 211 -4.90 6.02 -10.05
C LEU A 211 -5.70 7.25 -10.51
N CYS A 212 -6.83 7.55 -9.87
CA CYS A 212 -7.75 8.58 -10.32
C CYS A 212 -7.13 9.99 -10.25
N GLY A 213 -7.62 10.91 -11.08
CA GLY A 213 -7.14 12.29 -11.08
C GLY A 213 -5.67 12.44 -11.46
N ASN A 214 -5.23 11.77 -12.53
CA ASN A 214 -3.91 11.91 -13.15
C ASN A 214 -4.04 12.30 -14.64
N LYS A 215 -2.93 12.27 -15.38
CA LYS A 215 -2.83 12.51 -16.83
C LYS A 215 -2.48 11.23 -17.59
N LEU A 216 -2.88 10.06 -17.09
CA LEU A 216 -2.57 8.75 -17.69
C LEU A 216 -3.32 8.57 -19.02
N ASP A 217 -2.70 7.81 -19.92
CA ASP A 217 -3.23 7.51 -21.26
C ASP A 217 -3.08 6.04 -21.64
N GLY A 218 -3.57 5.69 -22.84
CA GLY A 218 -3.55 4.32 -23.34
C GLY A 218 -4.64 3.43 -22.75
N ARG A 219 -4.51 2.13 -23.01
CA ARG A 219 -5.47 1.12 -22.60
C ARG A 219 -5.21 0.70 -21.16
N ILE A 220 -6.27 0.57 -20.36
CA ILE A 220 -6.15 0.01 -19.01
C ILE A 220 -5.81 -1.49 -19.10
N PRO A 221 -4.74 -1.97 -18.44
CA PRO A 221 -4.40 -3.39 -18.37
C PRO A 221 -5.56 -4.24 -17.85
N GLN A 222 -5.79 -5.41 -18.45
CA GLN A 222 -6.95 -6.28 -18.14
C GLN A 222 -6.56 -7.66 -17.60
N SER A 223 -5.33 -7.82 -17.12
CA SER A 223 -4.83 -9.12 -16.66
C SER A 223 -5.00 -9.29 -15.14
N HIS A 224 -5.21 -10.53 -14.71
CA HIS A 224 -5.29 -10.91 -13.29
C HIS A 224 -6.33 -10.08 -12.51
N GLN A 225 -5.94 -9.52 -11.36
CA GLN A 225 -6.83 -8.70 -10.53
C GLN A 225 -6.96 -7.25 -11.03
N PHE A 226 -6.16 -6.83 -12.01
CA PHE A 226 -6.32 -5.49 -12.59
C PHE A 226 -7.68 -5.29 -13.27
N ALA A 227 -8.27 -6.37 -13.78
CA ALA A 227 -9.61 -6.39 -14.36
C ALA A 227 -10.75 -6.27 -13.33
N THR A 228 -10.47 -6.38 -12.01
CA THR A 228 -11.51 -6.33 -10.97
C THR A 228 -11.68 -4.95 -10.34
N PHE A 229 -10.74 -4.02 -10.57
CA PHE A 229 -10.82 -2.66 -10.04
C PHE A 229 -11.95 -1.86 -10.70
N GLU A 230 -12.58 -1.00 -9.90
CA GLU A 230 -13.74 -0.23 -10.34
C GLU A 230 -13.36 0.98 -11.21
N ASN A 231 -14.36 1.56 -11.87
CA ASN A 231 -14.22 2.80 -12.65
C ASN A 231 -13.57 3.94 -11.85
N THR A 232 -13.92 4.03 -10.56
CA THR A 232 -13.44 5.04 -9.62
C THR A 232 -11.93 5.04 -9.46
N SER A 233 -11.26 3.89 -9.63
CA SER A 233 -9.80 3.78 -9.60
C SER A 233 -9.11 4.50 -10.77
N TYR A 234 -9.82 4.81 -11.85
CA TYR A 234 -9.25 5.33 -13.10
C TYR A 234 -9.85 6.68 -13.54
N GLU A 235 -10.94 7.12 -12.90
CA GLU A 235 -11.63 8.38 -13.19
C GLU A 235 -10.69 9.60 -13.17
N GLY A 236 -11.02 10.64 -13.92
CA GLY A 236 -10.20 11.85 -14.02
C GLY A 236 -8.97 11.75 -14.92
N ASN A 237 -8.67 10.57 -15.49
CA ASN A 237 -7.64 10.41 -16.52
C ASN A 237 -8.24 10.50 -17.93
N ALA A 238 -8.13 11.66 -18.58
CA ALA A 238 -8.74 11.90 -19.89
C ALA A 238 -8.20 10.99 -21.00
N GLY A 239 -6.95 10.55 -20.90
CA GLY A 239 -6.27 9.71 -21.90
C GLY A 239 -6.69 8.24 -21.87
N LEU A 240 -6.99 7.70 -20.68
CA LEU A 240 -7.29 6.27 -20.48
C LEU A 240 -8.50 5.79 -21.30
N CYS A 241 -8.48 4.53 -21.71
CA CYS A 241 -9.57 3.85 -22.39
C CYS A 241 -9.61 2.36 -22.05
N GLY A 242 -10.71 1.70 -22.42
CA GLY A 242 -10.95 0.28 -22.17
C GLY A 242 -11.62 0.05 -20.81
N PRO A 243 -12.10 -1.17 -20.55
CA PRO A 243 -12.75 -1.48 -19.28
C PRO A 243 -11.78 -1.22 -18.09
N PRO A 244 -12.27 -0.88 -16.89
CA PRO A 244 -13.68 -0.71 -16.52
C PRO A 244 -14.33 0.59 -17.02
N LEU A 245 -13.56 1.48 -17.68
CA LEU A 245 -14.14 2.69 -18.26
C LEU A 245 -15.09 2.33 -19.42
N SER A 246 -16.17 3.10 -19.55
CA SER A 246 -17.07 2.98 -20.71
C SER A 246 -16.48 3.55 -22.01
N LYS A 247 -15.30 4.19 -21.93
CA LYS A 247 -14.62 4.80 -23.08
C LYS A 247 -13.91 3.72 -23.90
N PRO A 248 -14.30 3.45 -25.16
CA PRO A 248 -13.64 2.45 -25.99
C PRO A 248 -12.23 2.88 -26.39
N CYS A 249 -11.33 1.92 -26.55
CA CYS A 249 -10.03 2.15 -27.17
C CYS A 249 -10.15 2.06 -28.69
N GLY A 250 -9.80 3.13 -29.39
CA GLY A 250 -9.85 3.22 -30.84
C GLY A 250 -9.52 4.63 -31.30
N ASN A 251 -8.89 4.76 -32.47
CA ASN A 251 -8.37 6.04 -32.97
C ASN A 251 -9.49 7.09 -33.10
N LEU A 252 -9.16 8.35 -32.80
CA LEU A 252 -9.90 9.55 -33.20
C LEU A 252 -9.93 9.76 -34.74
N SER A 253 -9.86 8.69 -35.53
CA SER A 253 -9.81 8.73 -36.99
C SER A 253 -10.31 7.43 -37.63
N ASN A 254 -11.61 7.16 -37.53
CA ASN A 254 -12.49 6.86 -38.68
C ASN A 254 -13.89 6.42 -38.19
N PRO A 255 -15.00 7.00 -38.67
CA PRO A 255 -16.36 6.70 -38.17
C PRO A 255 -16.94 5.35 -38.59
N ASN A 256 -16.22 4.52 -39.35
CA ASN A 256 -16.79 3.32 -39.96
C ASN A 256 -15.86 2.13 -39.80
N GLU A 257 -16.00 1.41 -38.69
CA GLU A 257 -15.92 -0.07 -38.62
C GLU A 257 -15.83 -0.52 -37.16
N ALA A 258 -16.95 -1.06 -36.65
CA ALA A 258 -16.98 -2.29 -35.86
C ALA A 258 -18.41 -2.50 -35.34
N GLN A 259 -19.27 -3.13 -36.15
CA GLN A 259 -20.33 -3.95 -35.59
C GLN A 259 -19.67 -5.23 -35.04
N VAL A 260 -19.36 -5.23 -33.75
CA VAL A 260 -19.01 -6.45 -33.04
C VAL A 260 -20.30 -7.15 -32.66
N ASN A 261 -20.52 -8.32 -33.26
CA ASN A 261 -21.59 -9.23 -32.90
C ASN A 261 -21.50 -9.58 -31.41
N LYS A 262 -22.53 -9.18 -30.68
CA LYS A 262 -22.72 -9.50 -29.27
C LYS A 262 -23.07 -10.98 -29.16
N SER A 263 -22.06 -11.84 -29.01
CA SER A 263 -22.28 -13.22 -28.56
C SER A 263 -22.66 -13.15 -27.08
N LYS A 264 -23.96 -13.12 -26.84
CA LYS A 264 -24.57 -13.38 -25.54
C LYS A 264 -24.92 -14.86 -25.48
N ASP A 265 -24.93 -15.38 -24.26
CA ASP A 265 -25.62 -16.61 -23.86
C ASP A 265 -24.86 -17.93 -24.10
N HIS A 266 -24.18 -18.41 -23.06
CA HIS A 266 -24.48 -19.72 -22.45
C HIS A 266 -23.62 -20.02 -21.21
N VAL A 267 -22.42 -19.43 -21.12
CA VAL A 267 -21.40 -19.85 -20.15
C VAL A 267 -21.67 -19.34 -18.73
N ASP A 268 -22.14 -18.10 -18.58
CA ASP A 268 -22.43 -17.51 -17.26
C ASP A 268 -23.56 -18.23 -16.53
N VAL A 269 -24.65 -18.58 -17.23
CA VAL A 269 -25.80 -19.24 -16.61
C VAL A 269 -25.44 -20.64 -16.11
N ILE A 270 -24.64 -21.39 -16.88
CA ILE A 270 -24.17 -22.72 -16.49
C ILE A 270 -23.25 -22.62 -15.27
N LEU A 271 -22.32 -21.65 -15.26
CA LEU A 271 -21.39 -21.46 -14.14
C LEU A 271 -22.14 -21.09 -12.84
N PHE A 272 -23.11 -20.18 -12.91
CA PHE A 272 -23.95 -19.82 -11.76
C PHE A 272 -24.80 -20.99 -11.24
N LEU A 273 -25.31 -21.85 -12.13
CA LEU A 273 -26.06 -23.05 -11.74
C LEU A 273 -25.19 -24.05 -10.97
N PHE A 274 -23.96 -24.31 -11.42
CA PHE A 274 -23.06 -25.23 -10.73
C PHE A 274 -22.55 -24.69 -9.39
N VAL A 275 -22.22 -23.40 -9.32
CA VAL A 275 -21.78 -22.76 -8.07
C VAL A 275 -22.91 -22.75 -7.04
N GLY A 276 -24.14 -22.44 -7.46
CA GLY A 276 -25.32 -22.43 -6.58
C GLY A 276 -25.65 -23.81 -6.01
N VAL A 277 -25.61 -24.86 -6.84
CA VAL A 277 -25.86 -26.25 -6.38
C VAL A 277 -24.74 -26.70 -5.44
N GLY A 278 -23.47 -26.40 -5.76
CA GLY A 278 -22.33 -26.73 -4.91
C GLY A 278 -22.41 -26.11 -3.52
N PHE A 279 -22.78 -24.82 -3.44
CA PHE A 279 -22.99 -24.12 -2.16
C PHE A 279 -24.14 -24.72 -1.35
N GLY A 280 -25.28 -25.03 -1.99
CA GLY A 280 -26.42 -25.64 -1.31
C GLY A 280 -26.10 -27.01 -0.71
N VAL A 281 -25.40 -27.87 -1.45
CA VAL A 281 -24.99 -29.20 -0.98
C VAL A 281 -23.94 -29.09 0.14
N GLY A 282 -22.95 -28.20 -0.01
CA GLY A 282 -21.94 -27.98 1.04
C GLY A 282 -22.53 -27.43 2.34
N PHE A 283 -23.46 -26.47 2.24
CA PHE A 283 -24.10 -25.84 3.40
C PHE A 283 -24.99 -26.83 4.16
N THR A 284 -25.77 -27.64 3.45
CA THR A 284 -26.62 -28.69 4.07
C THR A 284 -25.78 -29.80 4.72
N ALA A 285 -24.71 -30.26 4.07
CA ALA A 285 -23.78 -31.22 4.66
C ALA A 285 -23.11 -30.67 5.94
N GLY A 286 -22.72 -29.39 5.93
CA GLY A 286 -22.14 -28.72 7.09
C GLY A 286 -23.09 -28.66 8.30
N ILE A 287 -24.38 -28.33 8.06
CA ILE A 287 -25.41 -28.34 9.09
C ILE A 287 -25.64 -29.75 9.64
N LEU A 288 -25.75 -30.76 8.76
CA LEU A 288 -25.97 -32.15 9.18
C LEU A 288 -24.79 -32.70 9.99
N LEU A 289 -23.55 -32.39 9.62
CA LEU A 289 -22.37 -32.79 10.39
C LEU A 289 -22.33 -32.11 11.77
N LYS A 290 -22.74 -30.85 11.86
CA LYS A 290 -22.83 -30.11 13.13
C LYS A 290 -23.93 -30.66 14.02
N TRP A 291 -25.11 -30.97 13.48
CA TRP A 291 -26.20 -31.61 14.22
C TRP A 291 -25.91 -33.06 14.62
N CYS A 292 -25.23 -33.85 13.78
CA CYS A 292 -24.76 -35.19 14.16
C CYS A 292 -23.74 -35.16 15.31
N LYS A 293 -22.89 -34.13 15.39
CA LYS A 293 -21.99 -33.93 16.53
C LYS A 293 -22.74 -33.54 17.81
N ILE A 294 -23.77 -32.70 17.70
CA ILE A 294 -24.61 -32.28 18.84
C ILE A 294 -25.48 -33.45 19.35
N GLY A 295 -26.02 -34.29 18.46
CA GLY A 295 -26.79 -35.47 18.84
C GLY A 295 -25.99 -36.54 19.59
N LYS A 296 -24.66 -36.61 19.38
CA LYS A 296 -23.76 -37.49 20.16
C LYS A 296 -23.50 -36.97 21.58
N TRP A 297 -23.66 -35.68 21.84
CA TRP A 297 -23.53 -35.09 23.19
C TRP A 297 -24.78 -35.29 24.06
N PHE A 298 -25.95 -35.46 23.46
CA PHE A 298 -27.23 -35.66 24.20
C PHE A 298 -27.57 -37.13 24.49
N ARG A 299 -26.64 -38.07 24.25
CA ARG A 299 -26.82 -39.50 24.51
C ARG A 299 -25.96 -39.99 25.70
N ILE A 300 -25.91 -39.21 26.77
CA ILE A 300 -25.48 -39.66 28.10
C ILE A 300 -26.32 -38.94 29.16
N VAL A 301 -27.52 -39.46 29.43
CA VAL A 301 -28.12 -39.71 30.76
C VAL A 301 -29.13 -40.83 30.56
#